data_AF-A0AA51ULF8-F1
#
_entry.id   AF-A0AA51ULF8-F1
#
_cell.length_a   1.000
_cell.length_b   1.000
_cell.length_c   1.000
_cell.angle_alpha   90.00
_cell.angle_beta   90.00
_cell.angle_gamma   90.00
#
_symmetry.space_group_name_H-M   'P 1'
#
loop_
_entity.id
_entity.type
_entity.pdbx_description
1 polymer ?
#
loop_
_entity_poly.entity_id
_entity_poly.type
_entity_poly.pdbx_seq_one_letter_code
_entity_poly.pdbx_strand_id
1 'polypeptide(L)' 'MFSEINYFYTSLKDWQKAMMFSFVSYLIILFGLIVVITFMLKDFQFLLVFGLSFVYVGTVIVLMVISIKIFKKKLIGR' A
#
# COMPACT_ATOMS: atom_id res chain seq x y z
N MET A 1 -17.28 -15.23 3.76
CA MET A 1 -16.20 -14.56 3.00
C MET A 1 -16.53 -13.12 2.57
N PHE A 2 -17.39 -12.86 1.57
CA PHE A 2 -17.69 -11.47 1.17
C PHE A 2 -18.42 -10.65 2.25
N SER A 3 -19.29 -11.27 3.05
CA SER A 3 -19.98 -10.59 4.16
C SER A 3 -19.03 -10.18 5.30
N GLU A 4 -18.03 -11.00 5.61
CA GLU A 4 -17.01 -10.71 6.64
C GLU A 4 -16.07 -9.58 6.21
N ILE A 5 -15.65 -9.56 4.94
CA ILE A 5 -14.84 -8.48 4.37
C ILE A 5 -15.63 -7.16 4.42
N ASN A 6 -16.92 -7.22 4.07
CA ASN A 6 -17.77 -6.04 4.09
C ASN A 6 -17.96 -5.55 5.54
N TYR A 7 -18.26 -6.44 6.49
CA TYR A 7 -18.39 -6.10 7.90
C TYR A 7 -17.11 -5.43 8.47
N PHE A 8 -15.94 -6.00 8.17
CA PHE A 8 -14.65 -5.43 8.55
C PHE A 8 -14.47 -4.03 7.95
N TYR A 9 -14.72 -3.87 6.66
CA TYR A 9 -14.62 -2.58 5.97
C TYR A 9 -15.55 -1.52 6.57
N THR A 10 -16.81 -1.87 6.87
CA THR A 10 -17.77 -0.93 7.46
C THR A 10 -17.38 -0.53 8.88
N SER A 11 -16.73 -1.42 9.63
CA SER A 11 -16.24 -1.15 10.99
C SER A 11 -15.04 -0.19 11.06
N LEU A 12 -14.37 0.07 9.95
CA LEU A 12 -13.22 0.98 9.88
C LEU A 12 -13.67 2.44 9.89
N LYS A 13 -12.88 3.29 10.56
CA LYS A 13 -13.04 4.75 10.50
C LYS A 13 -12.69 5.25 9.09
N ASP A 14 -13.25 6.39 8.69
CA ASP A 14 -13.07 6.93 7.34
C ASP A 14 -11.60 7.18 6.99
N TRP A 15 -10.78 7.60 7.95
CA TRP A 15 -9.33 7.76 7.75
C TRP A 15 -8.61 6.43 7.52
N GLN A 16 -9.10 5.32 8.09
CA GLN A 16 -8.53 3.98 7.87
C GLN A 16 -8.92 3.47 6.48
N LYS A 17 -10.17 3.70 6.06
CA LYS A 17 -10.63 3.39 4.69
C LYS A 17 -9.81 4.14 3.65
N ALA A 18 -9.57 5.44 3.87
CA ALA A 18 -8.74 6.26 2.98
C ALA A 18 -7.28 5.77 2.90
N MET A 19 -6.70 5.33 4.03
CA MET A 19 -5.35 4.74 4.02
C MET A 19 -5.30 3.40 3.29
N MET A 20 -6.29 2.53 3.50
CA MET A 20 -6.39 1.27 2.75
C MET A 20 -6.53 1.52 1.25
N PHE A 21 -7.38 2.46 0.85
CA PHE A 21 -7.53 2.82 -0.56
C PHE A 21 -6.21 3.33 -1.15
N SER A 22 -5.54 4.24 -0.44
CA SER A 22 -4.22 4.76 -0.84
C SER A 22 -3.20 3.63 -1.00
N PHE A 23 -3.19 2.66 -0.08
CA PHE A 23 -2.31 1.49 -0.14
C PHE A 23 -2.54 0.65 -1.38
N VAL A 24 -3.80 0.33 -1.68
CA VAL A 24 -4.16 -0.41 -2.89
C VAL A 24 -3.73 0.36 -4.15
N SER A 25 -3.94 1.69 -4.19
CA SER A 25 -3.46 2.51 -5.32
C SER A 25 -1.94 2.42 -5.50
N TYR A 26 -1.16 2.44 -4.43
CA TYR A 26 0.31 2.27 -4.52
C TYR A 26 0.71 0.86 -4.97
N LEU A 27 -0.05 -0.18 -4.63
CA LEU A 27 0.21 -1.55 -5.12
C LEU A 27 -0.03 -1.68 -6.63
N ILE A 28 -1.01 -0.96 -7.20
CA ILE A 28 -1.23 -0.95 -8.65
C ILE A 28 -0.01 -0.35 -9.37
N ILE A 29 0.59 0.70 -8.81
CA ILE A 29 1.82 1.29 -9.35
C ILE A 29 2.98 0.29 -9.29
N LEU A 30 3.14 -0.43 -8.17
CA LEU A 30 4.14 -1.48 -8.04
C LEU A 30 3.93 -2.59 -9.09
N PHE A 31 2.69 -3.03 -9.28
CA PHE A 31 2.36 -4.00 -10.32
C PHE A 31 2.79 -3.51 -11.70
N GLY A 32 2.48 -2.26 -12.05
CA GLY A 32 2.92 -1.64 -13.30
C GLY A 32 4.45 -1.62 -13.44
N LEU A 33 5.18 -1.27 -12.38
CA LEU A 33 6.64 -1.31 -12.36
C LEU A 33 7.20 -2.71 -12.62
N ILE A 34 6.66 -3.73 -11.94
CA ILE A 34 7.07 -5.13 -12.13
C ILE A 34 6.84 -5.56 -13.58
N VAL A 35 5.68 -5.24 -14.15
CA VAL A 35 5.36 -5.54 -15.55
C VAL A 35 6.38 -4.87 -16.47
N VAL A 36 6.59 -3.56 -16.36
CA VAL A 36 7.54 -2.83 -17.21
C VAL A 36 8.96 -3.41 -17.11
N ILE A 37 9.45 -3.69 -15.90
CA ILE A 37 10.78 -4.27 -15.67
C ILE A 37 10.90 -5.66 -16.31
N THR A 38 9.88 -6.49 -16.15
CA THR A 38 9.85 -7.85 -16.71
C THR A 38 9.91 -7.81 -18.24
N PHE A 39 9.14 -6.91 -18.87
CA PHE A 39 9.16 -6.74 -20.32
C PHE A 39 10.49 -6.17 -20.83
N MET A 40 11.12 -5.25 -20.09
CA MET A 40 12.40 -4.65 -20.45
C MET A 40 13.56 -5.66 -20.36
N LEU A 41 13.57 -6.50 -19.33
CA LEU A 41 14.58 -7.56 -19.16
C LEU A 41 14.32 -8.77 -20.06
N LYS A 42 13.13 -8.86 -20.66
CA LYS A 42 12.63 -10.02 -21.43
C LYS A 42 12.70 -11.34 -20.65
N ASP A 43 12.76 -11.25 -19.33
CA ASP A 43 12.88 -12.37 -18.43
C ASP A 43 12.33 -11.98 -17.05
N PHE A 44 11.81 -12.97 -16.34
CA PHE A 44 11.25 -12.77 -15.00
C PHE A 44 12.26 -13.17 -13.93
N GLN A 45 12.98 -12.16 -13.42
CA GLN A 45 13.94 -12.37 -12.34
C GLN A 45 13.26 -12.25 -10.97
N PHE A 46 12.92 -13.40 -10.38
CA PHE A 46 12.21 -13.46 -9.09
C PHE A 46 12.90 -12.66 -7.98
N LEU A 47 14.23 -12.76 -7.86
CA LEU A 47 14.98 -12.07 -6.81
C LEU A 47 14.93 -10.53 -6.97
N LEU A 48 14.94 -10.05 -8.21
CA LEU A 48 14.86 -8.64 -8.53
C LEU A 48 13.44 -8.11 -8.25
N VAL A 49 12.41 -8.84 -8.66
CA VAL A 49 11.00 -8.51 -8.40
C VAL A 49 10.69 -8.55 -6.91
N PHE A 50 11.19 -9.56 -6.20
CA PHE A 50 11.05 -9.69 -4.75
C PHE A 50 11.72 -8.52 -4.03
N GLY A 51 12.96 -8.20 -4.38
CA GLY A 51 13.69 -7.07 -3.81
C GLY A 51 13.00 -5.73 -4.05
N LEU A 52 12.57 -5.46 -5.30
CA LEU A 52 11.82 -4.27 -5.67
C LEU A 52 10.53 -4.15 -4.87
N SER A 53 9.75 -5.24 -4.78
CA SER A 53 8.49 -5.28 -4.05
C SER A 53 8.70 -5.04 -2.57
N PHE A 54 9.70 -5.67 -1.97
CA PHE A 54 10.03 -5.51 -0.56
C PHE A 54 10.39 -4.06 -0.22
N VAL A 55 11.29 -3.44 -1.01
CA VAL A 55 11.72 -2.06 -0.80
C VAL A 55 10.57 -1.08 -1.01
N TYR A 56 9.79 -1.26 -2.08
CA TYR A 56 8.67 -0.37 -2.41
C TYR A 56 7.57 -0.44 -1.35
N VAL A 57 7.10 -1.64 -1.01
CA VAL A 57 6.05 -1.84 0.00
C VAL A 57 6.53 -1.37 1.36
N GLY A 58 7.78 -1.67 1.73
CA GLY A 58 8.39 -1.18 2.97
C GLY A 58 8.37 0.34 3.05
N THR A 59 8.73 1.03 1.96
CA THR A 59 8.70 2.50 1.88
C THR A 59 7.29 3.05 2.03
N VAL A 60 6.31 2.47 1.33
CA VAL A 60 4.89 2.88 1.43
C VAL A 60 4.37 2.72 2.85
N ILE A 61 4.66 1.60 3.51
CA ILE A 61 4.25 1.35 4.90
C ILE A 61 4.86 2.38 5.84
N VAL A 62 6.16 2.68 5.69
CA VAL A 62 6.85 3.70 6.51
C VAL A 62 6.18 5.07 6.33
N LEU A 63 5.91 5.49 5.10
CA LEU A 63 5.24 6.75 4.80
C LEU A 63 3.82 6.81 5.38
N MET A 64 3.09 5.70 5.36
CA MET A 64 1.76 5.61 5.99
C MET A 64 1.83 5.75 7.50
N VAL A 65 2.77 5.08 8.16
CA VAL A 65 2.97 5.22 9.61
C VAL A 65 3.31 6.66 9.99
N ILE A 66 4.18 7.32 9.20
CA ILE A 66 4.51 8.74 9.38
C ILE A 66 3.25 9.59 9.20
N SER A 67 2.47 9.35 8.15
CA SER A 67 1.22 10.06 7.89
C SER A 67 0.23 9.91 9.04
N ILE A 68 0.04 8.70 9.58
CA ILE A 68 -0.79 8.46 10.77
C ILE A 68 -0.31 9.30 11.95
N LYS A 69 0.99 9.30 12.24
CA LYS A 69 1.56 10.07 13.36
C LYS A 69 1.31 11.57 13.19
N ILE A 70 1.47 12.10 11.97
CA ILE A 70 1.21 13.52 11.66
C ILE A 70 -0.28 13.83 11.79
N PHE A 71 -1.16 13.03 11.19
CA PHE A 71 -2.61 13.25 11.25
C PHE A 71 -3.14 13.14 12.68
N LYS A 72 -2.70 12.16 13.48
CA LYS A 72 -3.06 12.07 14.90
C LYS A 72 -2.62 13.32 15.67
N LYS A 73 -1.38 13.79 15.47
CA LYS A 73 -0.86 14.98 16.14
C LYS A 73 -1.63 16.25 15.75
N LYS A 74 -2.14 16.34 14.53
CA LYS A 74 -2.79 17.54 13.97
C LYS A 74 -4.31 17.57 14.14
N LEU A 75 -4.99 16.41 14.21
CA LEU A 75 -6.46 16.30 14.29
C LEU A 75 -6.99 15.95 15.70
N ILE A 76 -6.21 15.32 16.58
CA ILE A 76 -6.64 14.92 17.95
C ILE A 76 -6.13 15.90 19.03
N GLY A 77 -5.29 16.87 18.65
CA GLY A 77 -4.74 17.89 19.54
C GLY A 77 -5.51 19.21 19.60
N ARG A 78 -6.78 19.24 19.20
CA ARG A 78 -7.70 20.37 19.42
C ARG A 78 -8.95 19.88 20.12
#